data_AF-A0A1I7IJK8-F1
#
_entry.id   AF-A0A1I7IJK8-F1
#
_cell.length_a   1.000
_cell.length_b   1.000
_cell.length_c   1.000
_cell.angle_alpha   90.00
_cell.angle_beta   90.00
_cell.angle_gamma   90.00
#
_symmetry.space_group_name_H-M   'P 1'
#
loop_
_entity.id
_entity.type
_entity.pdbx_description
1 polymer ?
#
loop_
_entity_poly.entity_id
_entity_poly.type
_entity_poly.pdbx_seq_one_letter_code
_entity_poly.pdbx_strand_id
1 'polypeptide(L)'
;MNTNKRYAKEAVEIIRDAIINNELVKGEFINKVDCNEKGDVIFIQDILNNKVEYNLSEVSCVFTDYLECLGDMNMNVYGTVLSAEKCENYDIKKDLFIKSLTRLREIEACV
;
A
#
# COMPACT_ATOMS: atom_id res chain seq x y z
N MET A 1 -12.22 -7.44 -21.00
CA MET A 1 -11.99 -7.02 -19.60
C MET A 1 -11.37 -5.62 -19.67
N ASN A 2 -11.95 -4.62 -19.01
CA ASN A 2 -11.43 -3.24 -19.04
C ASN A 2 -9.99 -3.24 -18.48
N THR A 3 -9.03 -2.66 -19.20
CA THR A 3 -7.61 -2.61 -18.80
C THR A 3 -7.45 -2.04 -17.40
N ASN A 4 -8.21 -0.99 -17.07
CA ASN A 4 -8.21 -0.37 -15.74
C ASN A 4 -8.70 -1.35 -14.66
N LYS A 5 -9.72 -2.16 -14.96
CA LYS A 5 -10.22 -3.20 -14.04
C LYS A 5 -9.21 -4.32 -13.78
N ARG A 6 -8.33 -4.61 -14.74
CA ARG A 6 -7.21 -5.54 -14.52
C ARG A 6 -6.16 -4.89 -13.62
N TYR A 7 -5.74 -3.67 -13.93
CA TYR A 7 -4.75 -2.95 -13.13
C TYR A 7 -5.23 -2.64 -11.71
N ALA A 8 -6.50 -2.30 -11.51
CA ALA A 8 -7.07 -2.09 -10.19
C ALA A 8 -7.02 -3.37 -9.34
N LYS A 9 -7.34 -4.53 -9.91
CA LYS A 9 -7.24 -5.81 -9.19
C LYS A 9 -5.80 -6.13 -8.81
N GLU A 10 -4.87 -5.90 -9.73
CA GLU A 10 -3.44 -6.07 -9.48
C GLU A 10 -2.96 -5.13 -8.37
N ALA A 11 -3.37 -3.85 -8.40
CA ALA A 11 -3.05 -2.89 -7.35
C ALA A 11 -3.61 -3.32 -5.98
N VAL A 12 -4.85 -3.82 -5.92
CA VAL A 12 -5.44 -4.37 -4.68
C VAL A 12 -4.60 -5.51 -4.13
N GLU A 13 -4.14 -6.44 -4.97
CA GLU A 13 -3.28 -7.55 -4.55
C GLU A 13 -1.95 -7.06 -4.00
N ILE A 14 -1.28 -6.14 -4.72
CA ILE A 14 0.00 -5.54 -4.30
C ILE A 14 -0.16 -4.83 -2.95
N ILE A 15 -1.21 -4.02 -2.78
CA ILE A 15 -1.45 -3.26 -1.56
C ILE A 15 -1.77 -4.19 -0.41
N ARG A 16 -2.62 -5.21 -0.61
CA ARG A 16 -2.92 -6.20 0.44
C ARG A 16 -1.66 -6.91 0.89
N ASP A 17 -0.83 -7.37 -0.04
CA ASP A 17 0.40 -8.07 0.32
C ASP A 17 1.39 -7.15 1.03
N ALA A 18 1.57 -5.92 0.54
CA ALA A 18 2.45 -4.95 1.18
C ALA A 18 1.97 -4.58 2.59
N ILE A 19 0.68 -4.32 2.77
CA ILE A 19 0.15 -3.85 4.07
C ILE A 19 -0.05 -4.98 5.07
N ILE A 20 -0.52 -6.16 4.64
CA ILE A 20 -0.84 -7.26 5.55
C ILE A 20 0.43 -8.05 5.89
N ASN A 21 1.30 -8.28 4.90
CA ASN A 21 2.41 -9.22 5.03
C ASN A 21 3.79 -8.54 5.17
N ASN A 22 3.95 -7.27 4.78
CA ASN A 22 5.22 -6.57 4.94
C ASN A 22 5.25 -5.78 6.26
N GLU A 23 6.06 -6.26 7.21
CA GLU A 23 6.25 -5.61 8.51
C GLU A 23 6.71 -4.14 8.41
N LEU A 24 7.30 -3.72 7.27
CA LEU A 24 7.69 -2.34 7.03
C LEU A 24 6.50 -1.39 6.79
N VAL A 25 5.33 -1.93 6.41
CA VAL A 25 4.14 -1.17 6.00
C VAL A 25 2.90 -1.68 6.74
N LYS A 26 3.09 -2.44 7.82
CA LYS A 26 2.01 -3.18 8.46
C LYS A 26 0.90 -2.25 8.90
N GLY A 27 -0.27 -2.34 8.27
CA GLY A 27 -1.45 -1.57 8.63
C GLY A 27 -2.30 -2.37 9.62
N GLU A 28 -1.94 -2.38 10.91
CA GLU A 28 -2.66 -3.14 11.95
C GLU A 28 -4.14 -2.75 12.08
N PHE A 29 -4.52 -1.63 11.49
CA PHE A 29 -5.88 -1.09 11.49
C PHE A 29 -6.62 -1.31 10.17
N ILE A 30 -6.04 -1.97 9.16
CA ILE A 30 -6.71 -2.21 7.87
C ILE A 30 -7.54 -3.49 7.92
N ASN A 31 -8.82 -3.36 7.58
CA ASN A 31 -9.79 -4.45 7.53
C ASN A 31 -9.94 -4.99 6.10
N LYS A 32 -10.02 -4.10 5.10
CA LYS A 32 -10.28 -4.50 3.71
C LYS A 32 -9.63 -3.54 2.71
N VAL A 33 -9.14 -4.09 1.61
CA VAL A 33 -8.73 -3.34 0.40
C VAL A 33 -9.57 -3.85 -0.76
N ASP A 34 -10.18 -2.98 -1.56
CA ASP A 34 -11.04 -3.37 -2.71
C ASP A 34 -10.96 -2.33 -3.83
N CYS A 35 -11.61 -2.57 -4.96
CA CYS A 35 -11.74 -1.58 -6.03
C CYS A 35 -13.19 -1.45 -6.50
N ASN A 36 -13.54 -0.33 -7.12
CA ASN A 36 -14.90 -0.15 -7.66
C ASN A 36 -15.15 -0.98 -8.94
N GLU A 37 -16.39 -0.98 -9.41
CA GLU A 37 -16.77 -1.77 -10.60
C GLU A 37 -16.09 -1.32 -11.89
N LYS A 38 -15.81 -0.01 -11.99
CA LYS A 38 -15.13 0.64 -13.11
C LYS A 38 -13.64 0.32 -13.15
N GLY A 39 -13.04 0.06 -11.99
CA GLY A 39 -11.62 -0.20 -11.81
C GLY A 39 -10.76 1.07 -11.91
N ASP A 40 -11.29 2.23 -11.55
CA ASP A 40 -10.55 3.50 -11.51
C ASP A 40 -10.30 4.00 -10.08
N VAL A 41 -10.91 3.37 -9.07
CA VAL A 41 -10.73 3.73 -7.65
C VAL A 41 -10.45 2.48 -6.82
N ILE A 42 -9.45 2.58 -5.94
CA ILE A 42 -9.11 1.64 -4.88
C ILE A 42 -9.64 2.18 -3.55
N PHE A 43 -10.23 1.30 -2.74
CA PHE A 43 -10.73 1.62 -1.41
C PHE A 43 -9.93 0.87 -0.37
N ILE A 44 -9.54 1.57 0.70
CA ILE A 44 -8.99 0.96 1.90
C ILE A 44 -9.94 1.27 3.04
N GLN A 45 -10.38 0.22 3.74
CA GLN A 45 -11.29 0.28 4.86
C GLN A 45 -10.55 -0.15 6.13
N ASP A 46 -10.64 0.67 7.17
CA ASP A 46 -10.07 0.35 8.48
C ASP A 46 -11.02 -0.55 9.32
N ILE A 47 -10.53 -0.99 10.49
CA ILE A 47 -11.31 -1.80 11.45
C ILE A 47 -12.49 -1.04 12.08
N LEU A 48 -12.50 0.29 12.01
CA LEU A 48 -13.59 1.16 12.46
C LEU A 48 -14.63 1.42 11.36
N ASN A 49 -14.41 0.86 10.17
CA ASN A 49 -15.20 1.04 8.95
C ASN A 49 -15.07 2.42 8.28
N ASN A 50 -14.06 3.22 8.63
CA ASN A 50 -13.71 4.39 7.83
C ASN A 50 -13.12 3.93 6.50
N LYS A 51 -13.41 4.67 5.44
CA LYS A 51 -12.94 4.37 4.08
C LYS A 51 -12.12 5.52 3.54
N VAL A 52 -10.98 5.19 2.96
CA VAL A 52 -10.15 6.10 2.16
C VAL A 52 -10.15 5.61 0.72
N GLU A 53 -10.23 6.55 -0.21
CA GLU A 53 -10.32 6.27 -1.64
C GLU A 53 -9.07 6.80 -2.35
N TYR A 54 -8.54 6.01 -3.27
CA TYR A 54 -7.36 6.33 -4.06
C TYR A 54 -7.69 6.13 -5.53
N ASN A 55 -7.51 7.16 -6.36
CA ASN A 55 -7.62 6.99 -7.80
C ASN A 55 -6.49 6.09 -8.29
N LEU A 56 -6.79 5.26 -9.29
CA LEU A 56 -5.80 4.33 -9.84
C LEU A 56 -4.58 5.07 -10.45
N SER A 57 -4.77 6.31 -10.89
CA SER A 57 -3.74 7.21 -11.40
C SER A 57 -2.77 7.74 -10.34
N GLU A 58 -3.08 7.58 -9.05
CA GLU A 58 -2.27 8.02 -7.91
C GLU A 58 -2.24 6.97 -6.79
N VAL A 59 -2.42 5.70 -7.15
CA VAL A 59 -2.59 4.60 -6.20
C VAL A 59 -1.33 4.35 -5.34
N SER A 60 -0.16 4.78 -5.79
CA SER A 60 1.07 4.73 -4.99
C SER A 60 1.02 5.64 -3.77
N CYS A 61 0.15 6.66 -3.75
CA CYS A 61 -0.09 7.52 -2.59
C CYS A 61 -0.67 6.75 -1.39
N VAL A 62 -1.26 5.55 -1.60
CA VAL A 62 -1.59 4.64 -0.50
C VAL A 62 -0.40 4.42 0.40
N PHE A 63 0.79 4.23 -0.17
CA PHE A 63 1.98 4.05 0.63
C PHE A 63 2.38 5.34 1.32
N THR A 64 2.33 6.52 0.69
CA THR A 64 2.68 7.76 1.41
C THR A 64 1.71 8.06 2.54
N ASP A 65 0.39 7.94 2.32
CA ASP A 65 -0.61 8.33 3.30
C ASP A 65 -0.68 7.36 4.48
N TYR A 66 -0.57 6.04 4.21
CA TYR A 66 -0.47 5.06 5.28
C TYR A 66 0.91 5.04 5.94
N LEU A 67 1.99 5.36 5.22
CA LEU A 67 3.31 5.56 5.83
C LEU A 67 3.35 6.87 6.66
N GLU A 68 2.63 7.92 6.28
CA GLU A 68 2.48 9.16 7.06
C GLU A 68 1.61 8.92 8.28
N CYS A 69 0.51 8.17 8.20
CA CYS A 69 -0.25 7.73 9.38
C CYS A 69 0.58 6.82 10.31
N LEU A 70 1.44 5.97 9.76
CA LEU A 70 2.43 5.22 10.53
C LEU A 70 3.51 6.15 11.10
N GLY A 71 3.81 7.29 10.45
CA GLY A 71 4.85 8.26 10.81
C GLY A 71 4.43 9.30 11.83
N ASP A 72 3.15 9.64 11.86
CA ASP A 72 2.57 10.56 12.82
C ASP A 72 2.16 9.85 14.12
N MET A 73 1.80 8.57 14.06
CA MET A 73 1.67 7.73 15.28
C MET A 73 3.01 7.18 15.78
N ASN A 74 4.06 7.27 14.97
CA ASN A 74 5.39 6.73 15.26
C ASN A 74 6.41 7.70 14.67
N MET A 75 6.99 8.60 15.50
CA MET A 75 7.89 9.74 15.22
C MET A 75 9.22 9.40 14.49
N ASN A 76 9.10 8.47 13.56
CA ASN A 76 10.00 7.38 13.39
C ASN A 76 9.58 6.60 12.10
N VAL A 77 8.63 6.96 11.23
CA VAL A 77 8.62 6.25 9.91
C VAL A 77 9.93 6.45 9.10
N TYR A 78 10.77 7.41 9.52
CA TYR A 78 12.22 7.42 9.23
C TYR A 78 13.16 6.98 10.40
N GLY A 79 12.67 6.73 11.62
CA GLY A 79 13.36 6.28 12.86
C GLY A 79 12.77 5.07 13.68
N THR A 80 11.79 4.35 13.10
CA THR A 80 10.94 3.16 13.42
C THR A 80 10.86 2.36 12.11
N VAL A 81 11.90 2.01 11.36
CA VAL A 81 13.36 2.00 11.56
C VAL A 81 13.78 2.01 13.02
N LEU A 82 13.12 1.23 13.88
CA LEU A 82 13.61 0.95 15.22
C LEU A 82 14.62 -0.14 14.92
N SER A 83 15.74 0.35 14.36
CA SER A 83 16.63 -0.33 13.41
C SER A 83 15.88 -1.20 12.40
N ALA A 84 15.61 -0.66 11.21
CA ALA A 84 15.43 -1.47 10.00
C ALA A 84 16.39 -2.69 9.98
N GLU A 85 17.63 -2.44 10.40
CA GLU A 85 18.72 -3.41 10.54
C GLU A 85 18.49 -4.54 11.56
N LYS A 86 17.45 -4.47 12.42
CA LYS A 86 17.05 -5.57 13.31
C LYS A 86 15.81 -6.34 12.84
N CYS A 87 15.15 -5.89 11.77
CA CYS A 87 14.09 -6.67 11.14
C CYS A 87 14.75 -7.89 10.47
N GLU A 88 14.33 -9.10 10.85
CA GLU A 88 14.79 -10.30 10.15
C GLU A 88 14.45 -10.17 8.66
N ASN A 89 15.46 -10.42 7.82
CA ASN A 89 15.38 -10.30 6.37
C ASN A 89 15.02 -8.88 5.89
N TYR A 90 15.50 -7.84 6.59
CA TYR A 90 15.27 -6.43 6.23
C TYR A 90 15.50 -6.13 4.75
N ASP A 91 16.64 -6.54 4.20
CA ASP A 91 17.00 -6.26 2.79
C ASP A 91 15.99 -6.89 1.82
N ILE A 92 15.52 -8.10 2.11
CA ILE A 92 14.49 -8.78 1.31
C ILE A 92 13.16 -8.03 1.40
N LYS A 93 12.73 -7.67 2.61
CA LYS A 93 11.46 -6.94 2.84
C LYS A 93 11.47 -5.57 2.20
N LYS A 94 12.62 -4.88 2.22
CA LYS A 94 12.83 -3.60 1.54
C LYS A 94 12.78 -3.74 0.02
N ASP A 95 13.47 -4.74 -0.54
CA ASP A 95 13.44 -5.01 -1.98
C ASP A 95 12.02 -5.34 -2.47
N LEU A 96 11.28 -6.17 -1.71
CA LEU A 96 9.87 -6.46 -1.98
C LEU A 96 9.01 -5.19 -1.95
N PHE A 97 9.19 -4.32 -0.95
CA PHE A 97 8.47 -3.05 -0.88
C PHE A 97 8.76 -2.16 -2.09
N ILE A 98 10.04 -2.00 -2.47
CA ILE A 98 10.45 -1.20 -3.62
C ILE A 98 9.84 -1.77 -4.92
N LYS A 99 9.81 -3.09 -5.08
CA LYS A 99 9.17 -3.75 -6.23
C LYS A 99 7.67 -3.47 -6.27
N SER A 100 6.97 -3.59 -5.13
CA SER A 100 5.54 -3.28 -5.02
C SER A 100 5.26 -1.82 -5.38
N LEU A 101 6.01 -0.87 -4.83
CA LEU A 101 5.88 0.55 -5.14
C LEU A 101 6.15 0.84 -6.62
N THR A 102 7.22 0.25 -7.18
CA THR A 102 7.56 0.41 -8.60
C THR A 102 6.43 -0.09 -9.47
N ARG A 103 5.84 -1.25 -9.14
CA ARG A 103 4.75 -1.81 -9.92
C ARG A 103 3.47 -0.97 -9.86
N LEU A 104 3.14 -0.38 -8.71
CA LEU A 104 2.04 0.58 -8.62
C LEU A 104 2.29 1.81 -9.51
N ARG A 105 3.51 2.34 -9.55
CA ARG A 105 3.85 3.47 -10.44
C ARG A 105 3.79 3.13 -11.93
N GLU A 106 4.15 1.90 -12.30
CA GLU A 106 3.95 1.41 -13.66
C GLU A 106 2.46 1.33 -14.02
N ILE A 107 1.60 0.95 -13.06
CA ILE A 107 0.15 0.96 -13.24
C ILE A 107 -0.34 2.40 -13.47
N GLU A 108 0.06 3.36 -12.64
CA GLU A 108 -0.30 4.78 -12.77
C GLU A 108 0.07 5.34 -14.14
N ALA A 109 1.23 4.96 -14.69
CA ALA A 109 1.67 5.40 -16.01
C ALA A 109 0.85 4.78 -17.17
N CYS A 110 0.07 3.74 -16.91
CA CYS A 110 -0.70 3.00 -17.93
C CYS A 110 -2.20 3.31 -17.92
N VAL A 111 -2.69 4.14 -17.00
CA VAL A 111 -4.12 4.39 -16.77
C VAL A 111 -4.55 5.82 -17.09
#